data_AF-A0A1S7LML9-F1
#
_entry.id   AF-A0A1S7LML9-F1
#
_cell.length_a   1.000
_cell.length_b   1.000
_cell.length_c   1.000
_cell.angle_alpha   90.00
_cell.angle_beta   90.00
_cell.angle_gamma   90.00
#
_symmetry.space_group_name_H-M   'P 1'
#
loop_
_entity.id
_entity.type
_entity.pdbx_description
1 polymer ?
#
loop_
_entity_poly.entity_id
_entity_poly.type
_entity_poly.pdbx_seq_one_letter_code
_entity_poly.pdbx_strand_id
1 'polypeptide(L)'
;MSTEIWTVRSILQWTAQWLGKYDVDSPRLDGELLLAYALKVERIQLFLDPDRPLIPEELSQFKALIKRRAAREPVAYILGERAFLHWNLKVTPGVLIPRPETEHLVQSCIEHFAQAERSPESILDMGVGSGAIILALMDHFSEARGVGVDISPDALACARVNGERLGLNGRMRWFESDYGAAVPAGERFDLITSNPPYISKADLAELEPDVRDWEPTLALDGGEDGLDAYRVLIPQAVERLNSAGLLAVEIGYDQGEAVFGMMQGAGLKGVRVIKDYSEHDRVVMAFL
;
A
#
# COMPACT_ATOMS: atom_id res chain seq x y z
N MET A 1 2.59 48.03 10.36
CA MET A 1 2.67 47.05 9.26
C MET A 1 1.43 46.20 9.36
N SER A 2 0.55 46.19 8.36
CA SER A 2 -0.67 45.37 8.41
C SER A 2 -0.25 43.90 8.46
N THR A 3 -0.65 43.20 9.50
CA THR A 3 -0.55 41.74 9.56
C THR A 3 -1.35 41.20 8.37
N GLU A 4 -0.68 40.63 7.38
CA GLU A 4 -1.35 40.01 6.23
C GLU A 4 -2.30 38.93 6.75
N ILE A 5 -3.59 39.08 6.47
CA ILE A 5 -4.62 38.12 6.87
C ILE A 5 -4.63 37.00 5.85
N TRP A 6 -4.18 35.81 6.27
CA TRP A 6 -4.24 34.61 5.46
C TRP A 6 -5.64 34.00 5.55
N THR A 7 -6.29 33.80 4.41
CA THR A 7 -7.55 33.05 4.31
C THR A 7 -7.27 31.65 3.76
N VAL A 8 -8.23 30.73 3.89
CA VAL A 8 -8.14 29.39 3.29
C VAL A 8 -7.80 29.48 1.79
N ARG A 9 -8.47 30.37 1.06
CA ARG A 9 -8.21 30.61 -0.36
C ARG A 9 -6.81 31.13 -0.62
N SER A 10 -6.39 32.20 0.08
CA SER A 10 -5.11 32.86 -0.22
C SER A 10 -3.91 31.98 0.15
N ILE A 11 -4.02 31.23 1.26
CA ILE A 11 -2.94 30.35 1.69
C ILE A 11 -2.79 29.13 0.76
N LEU A 12 -3.90 28.53 0.27
CA LEU A 12 -3.83 27.42 -0.68
C LEU A 12 -3.26 27.84 -2.04
N GLN A 13 -3.63 29.03 -2.53
CA GLN A 13 -3.07 29.57 -3.76
C GLN A 13 -1.56 29.80 -3.64
N TRP A 14 -1.12 30.37 -2.52
CA TRP A 14 0.30 30.55 -2.24
C TRP A 14 1.03 29.21 -2.14
N THR A 15 0.46 28.25 -1.41
CA THR A 15 1.07 26.92 -1.21
C THR A 15 1.24 26.17 -2.52
N ALA A 16 0.24 26.17 -3.41
CA ALA A 16 0.35 25.48 -4.69
C ALA A 16 1.51 26.05 -5.54
N GLN A 17 1.69 27.37 -5.55
CA GLN A 17 2.81 28.03 -6.23
C GLN A 17 4.15 27.76 -5.54
N TRP A 18 4.16 27.71 -4.21
CA TRP A 18 5.36 27.45 -3.42
C TRP A 18 5.86 26.02 -3.63
N LEU A 19 4.97 25.04 -3.46
CA LEU A 19 5.27 23.63 -3.64
C LEU A 19 5.61 23.28 -5.09
N GLY A 20 5.03 23.97 -6.08
CA GLY A 20 5.39 23.81 -7.49
C GLY A 20 6.86 24.13 -7.81
N LYS A 21 7.61 24.77 -6.90
CA LYS A 21 9.07 24.98 -7.03
C LYS A 21 9.90 23.77 -6.60
N TYR A 22 9.29 22.78 -5.96
CA TYR A 22 9.92 21.58 -5.40
C TYR A 22 9.52 20.31 -6.17
N ASP A 23 9.01 20.48 -7.39
CA ASP A 23 8.69 19.43 -8.34
C ASP A 23 7.68 18.38 -7.82
N VAL A 24 6.84 18.74 -6.85
CA VAL A 24 5.86 17.79 -6.30
C VAL A 24 4.73 17.56 -7.31
N ASP A 25 4.29 16.32 -7.48
CA ASP A 25 3.31 15.93 -8.51
C ASP A 25 1.97 16.66 -8.40
N SER A 26 1.47 16.80 -7.16
CA SER A 26 0.14 17.33 -6.87
C SER A 26 0.14 18.50 -5.88
N PRO A 27 0.81 19.64 -6.17
CA PRO A 27 1.04 20.71 -5.20
C PRO A 27 -0.24 21.27 -4.57
N ARG A 28 -1.31 21.35 -5.36
CA ARG A 28 -2.61 21.84 -4.92
C ARG A 28 -3.31 20.85 -3.98
N LEU A 29 -3.38 19.57 -4.37
CA LEU A 29 -4.01 18.53 -3.55
C LEU A 29 -3.25 18.37 -2.23
N ASP A 30 -1.92 18.34 -2.28
CA ASP A 30 -1.07 18.28 -1.10
C ASP A 30 -1.37 19.44 -0.14
N GLY A 31 -1.45 20.66 -0.67
CA GLY A 31 -1.83 21.84 0.11
C GLY A 31 -3.21 21.72 0.76
N GLU A 32 -4.20 21.24 0.02
CA GLU A 32 -5.57 21.03 0.51
C GLU A 32 -5.63 19.97 1.62
N LEU A 33 -4.93 18.83 1.45
CA LEU A 33 -4.89 17.76 2.45
C LEU A 33 -4.18 18.22 3.74
N LEU A 34 -3.02 18.87 3.61
CA LEU A 34 -2.24 19.35 4.75
C LEU A 34 -2.97 20.50 5.49
N LEU A 35 -3.72 21.34 4.78
CA LEU A 35 -4.52 22.39 5.40
C LEU A 35 -5.71 21.80 6.15
N ALA A 36 -6.44 20.88 5.53
CA ALA A 36 -7.55 20.18 6.16
C ALA A 36 -7.10 19.52 7.48
N TYR A 37 -5.94 18.86 7.46
CA TYR A 37 -5.33 18.26 8.65
C TYR A 37 -4.97 19.30 9.71
N ALA A 38 -4.31 20.41 9.35
CA ALA A 38 -3.96 21.48 10.29
C ALA A 38 -5.19 22.11 10.95
N LEU A 39 -6.28 22.24 10.20
CA LEU A 39 -7.55 22.80 10.67
C LEU A 39 -8.45 21.77 11.38
N LYS A 40 -8.10 20.48 11.32
CA LYS A 40 -8.90 19.36 11.85
C LYS A 40 -10.32 19.32 11.26
N VAL A 41 -10.39 19.53 9.95
CA VAL A 41 -11.64 19.50 9.17
C VAL A 41 -11.49 18.53 8.00
N GLU A 42 -12.62 18.12 7.43
CA GLU A 42 -12.61 17.41 6.16
C GLU A 42 -12.23 18.35 5.01
N ARG A 43 -11.59 17.80 3.97
CA ARG A 43 -11.16 18.59 2.80
C ARG A 43 -12.30 19.41 2.18
N ILE A 44 -13.52 18.88 2.16
CA ILE A 44 -14.69 19.57 1.59
C ILE A 44 -15.05 20.85 2.35
N GLN A 45 -14.80 20.90 3.66
CA GLN A 45 -15.10 22.07 4.49
C GLN A 45 -14.24 23.29 4.13
N LEU A 46 -13.06 23.07 3.51
CA LEU A 46 -12.21 24.16 3.00
C LEU A 46 -12.91 24.99 1.90
N PHE A 47 -13.85 24.38 1.17
CA PHE A 47 -14.55 25.05 0.07
C PHE A 47 -15.89 25.68 0.50
N LEU A 48 -16.36 25.41 1.71
CA LEU A 48 -17.61 25.98 2.24
C LEU A 48 -17.44 27.44 2.69
N ASP A 49 -16.26 27.78 3.21
CA ASP A 49 -15.91 29.15 3.62
C ASP A 49 -14.45 29.48 3.20
N PRO A 50 -14.20 29.71 1.90
CA PRO A 50 -12.86 29.93 1.37
C PRO A 50 -12.21 31.23 1.89
N ASP A 51 -13.00 32.17 2.40
CA ASP A 51 -12.52 33.47 2.89
C ASP A 51 -12.37 33.49 4.42
N ARG A 52 -12.59 32.35 5.10
CA ARG A 52 -12.27 32.15 6.51
C ARG A 52 -10.81 32.50 6.79
N PRO A 53 -10.52 33.43 7.71
CA PRO A 53 -9.16 33.73 8.13
C PRO A 53 -8.58 32.60 8.98
N LEU A 54 -7.30 32.29 8.79
CA LEU A 54 -6.55 31.38 9.66
C LEU A 54 -6.07 32.13 10.90
N ILE A 55 -6.21 31.50 12.06
CA ILE A 55 -5.59 32.00 13.30
C ILE A 55 -4.07 31.71 13.30
N PRO A 56 -3.27 32.42 14.10
CA PRO A 56 -1.81 32.25 14.12
C PRO A 56 -1.35 30.81 14.35
N GLU A 57 -2.04 30.06 15.20
CA GLU A 57 -1.75 28.67 15.54
C GLU A 57 -1.97 27.75 14.33
N GLU A 58 -3.11 27.88 13.64
CA GLU A 58 -3.44 27.13 12.41
C GLU A 58 -2.42 27.40 11.31
N LEU A 59 -2.08 28.67 11.10
CA LEU A 59 -1.08 29.09 10.10
C LEU A 59 0.31 28.52 10.43
N SER A 60 0.70 28.53 11.71
CA SER A 60 1.98 27.99 12.17
C SER A 60 2.06 26.48 11.94
N GLN A 61 1.01 25.74 12.32
CA GLN A 61 0.92 24.30 12.10
C GLN A 61 0.99 23.98 10.59
N PHE A 62 0.18 24.64 9.77
CA PHE A 62 0.18 24.43 8.33
C PHE A 62 1.55 24.71 7.70
N LYS A 63 2.22 25.82 8.06
CA LYS A 63 3.57 26.13 7.56
C LYS A 63 4.59 25.05 7.92
N ALA A 64 4.50 24.45 9.11
CA ALA A 64 5.37 23.35 9.50
C ALA A 64 5.17 22.12 8.60
N LEU A 65 3.92 21.79 8.25
CA LEU A 65 3.60 20.69 7.34
C LEU A 65 4.09 20.98 5.91
N ILE A 66 3.90 22.20 5.40
CA ILE A 66 4.40 22.60 4.08
C ILE A 66 5.92 22.54 4.01
N LYS A 67 6.63 22.87 5.08
CA LYS A 67 8.10 22.73 5.14
C LYS A 67 8.54 21.27 4.99
N ARG A 68 7.83 20.34 5.65
CA ARG A 68 8.07 18.89 5.50
C ARG A 68 7.81 18.45 4.06
N ARG A 69 6.67 18.86 3.46
CA ARG A 69 6.36 18.48 2.08
C ARG A 69 7.32 19.07 1.06
N ALA A 70 7.79 20.30 1.26
CA ALA A 70 8.83 20.93 0.44
C ALA A 70 10.18 20.21 0.52
N ALA A 71 10.43 19.45 1.60
CA ALA A 71 11.57 18.53 1.73
C ALA A 71 11.29 17.14 1.13
N ARG A 72 10.26 17.03 0.28
CA ARG A 72 9.81 15.79 -0.39
C ARG A 72 9.28 14.71 0.55
N GLU A 73 9.01 15.01 1.82
CA GLU A 73 8.36 14.01 2.68
C GLU A 73 6.96 13.67 2.14
N PRO A 74 6.61 12.38 1.94
CA PRO A 74 5.30 11.99 1.44
C PRO A 74 4.15 12.54 2.30
N VAL A 75 3.08 13.02 1.66
CA VAL A 75 1.90 13.53 2.37
C VAL A 75 1.34 12.47 3.33
N ALA A 76 1.32 11.20 2.93
CA ALA A 76 0.82 10.11 3.79
C ALA A 76 1.66 9.95 5.07
N TYR A 77 2.98 10.13 5.04
CA TYR A 77 3.82 10.12 6.24
C TYR A 77 3.66 11.40 7.08
N ILE A 78 3.43 12.55 6.43
CA ILE A 78 3.13 13.80 7.14
C ILE A 78 1.82 13.68 7.93
N LEU A 79 0.79 13.09 7.32
CA LEU A 79 -0.53 12.86 7.91
C LEU A 79 -0.55 11.63 8.84
N GLY A 80 0.35 10.67 8.63
CA GLY A 80 0.39 9.39 9.34
C GLY A 80 -0.68 8.39 8.89
N GLU A 81 -1.35 8.65 7.76
CA GLU A 81 -2.40 7.80 7.21
C GLU A 81 -2.49 7.86 5.68
N ARG A 82 -3.05 6.80 5.09
CA ARG A 82 -3.30 6.63 3.66
C ARG A 82 -4.66 5.97 3.45
N ALA A 83 -5.45 6.53 2.55
CA ALA A 83 -6.67 5.88 2.08
C ALA A 83 -6.32 4.64 1.26
N PHE A 84 -7.00 3.52 1.52
CA PHE A 84 -6.93 2.28 0.76
C PHE A 84 -8.31 1.63 0.77
N LEU A 85 -8.92 1.44 -0.40
CA LEU A 85 -10.33 1.13 -0.55
C LEU A 85 -11.19 2.13 0.25
N HIS A 86 -12.03 1.66 1.16
CA HIS A 86 -12.87 2.49 2.02
C HIS A 86 -12.25 2.79 3.40
N TRP A 87 -10.99 2.41 3.61
CA TRP A 87 -10.28 2.55 4.89
C TRP A 87 -9.26 3.68 4.87
N ASN A 88 -9.02 4.28 6.04
CA ASN A 88 -7.86 5.14 6.30
C ASN A 88 -6.86 4.38 7.18
N LEU A 89 -5.88 3.77 6.54
CA LEU A 89 -4.84 2.98 7.19
C LEU A 89 -3.78 3.90 7.75
N LYS A 90 -3.33 3.62 8.98
CA LYS A 90 -2.11 4.23 9.53
C LYS A 90 -0.94 3.83 8.65
N VAL A 91 -0.06 4.78 8.36
CA VAL A 91 1.26 4.54 7.77
C VAL A 91 2.33 5.26 8.58
N THR A 92 3.54 4.73 8.57
CA THR A 92 4.69 5.31 9.27
C THR A 92 5.93 5.22 8.39
N PRO A 93 6.95 6.08 8.60
CA PRO A 93 8.25 5.90 7.96
C PRO A 93 8.75 4.46 8.14
N GLY A 94 9.34 3.88 7.10
CA GLY A 94 9.78 2.48 7.09
C GLY A 94 8.71 1.46 6.66
N VAL A 95 7.52 1.91 6.26
CA VAL A 95 6.43 1.06 5.73
C VAL A 95 5.97 1.62 4.39
N LEU A 96 5.90 0.76 3.36
CA LEU A 96 5.41 1.15 2.04
C LEU A 96 4.03 1.80 2.14
N ILE A 97 3.85 2.96 1.51
CA ILE A 97 2.56 3.63 1.47
C ILE A 97 1.65 2.90 0.47
N PRO A 98 0.46 2.40 0.88
CA PRO A 98 -0.43 1.67 -0.02
C PRO A 98 -0.74 2.43 -1.31
N ARG A 99 -0.59 1.73 -2.44
CA ARG A 99 -0.85 2.24 -3.79
C ARG A 99 -2.29 1.93 -4.22
N PRO A 100 -2.95 2.82 -4.97
CA PRO A 100 -4.28 2.54 -5.53
C PRO A 100 -4.28 1.29 -6.41
N GLU A 101 -3.21 1.06 -7.15
CA GLU A 101 -3.08 -0.10 -8.05
C GLU A 101 -3.16 -1.43 -7.29
N THR A 102 -2.72 -1.47 -6.03
CA THR A 102 -2.82 -2.65 -5.15
C THR A 102 -4.26 -3.04 -4.82
N GLU A 103 -5.22 -2.14 -4.99
CA GLU A 103 -6.65 -2.49 -4.83
C GLU A 103 -7.08 -3.53 -5.86
N HIS A 104 -6.46 -3.58 -7.05
CA HIS A 104 -6.73 -4.59 -8.07
C HIS A 104 -6.38 -6.00 -7.61
N LEU A 105 -5.34 -6.17 -6.78
CA LEU A 105 -4.98 -7.49 -6.22
C LEU A 105 -6.09 -7.99 -5.30
N VAL A 106 -6.57 -7.14 -4.40
CA VAL A 106 -7.67 -7.47 -3.47
C VAL A 106 -8.94 -7.80 -4.25
N GLN A 107 -9.32 -6.95 -5.21
CA GLN A 107 -10.51 -7.15 -6.04
C GLN A 107 -10.43 -8.45 -6.84
N SER A 108 -9.29 -8.73 -7.47
CA SER A 108 -9.09 -9.96 -8.26
C SER A 108 -9.24 -11.23 -7.43
N CYS A 109 -8.78 -11.20 -6.18
CA CYS A 109 -8.95 -12.31 -5.24
C CYS A 109 -10.44 -12.50 -4.91
N ILE A 110 -11.13 -11.42 -4.53
CA ILE A 110 -12.57 -11.46 -4.22
C ILE A 110 -13.37 -12.01 -5.39
N GLU A 111 -13.13 -11.52 -6.60
CA GLU A 111 -13.81 -11.97 -7.82
C GLU A 111 -13.55 -13.45 -8.13
N HIS A 112 -12.32 -13.95 -7.93
CA HIS A 112 -12.02 -15.37 -8.11
C HIS A 112 -12.86 -16.25 -7.18
N PHE A 113 -12.93 -15.91 -5.89
CA PHE A 113 -13.68 -16.68 -4.91
C PHE A 113 -15.19 -16.58 -5.15
N ALA A 114 -15.70 -15.40 -5.50
CA ALA A 114 -17.09 -15.21 -5.89
C ALA A 114 -17.50 -16.04 -7.11
N GLN A 115 -16.68 -16.06 -8.17
CA GLN A 115 -16.93 -16.86 -9.37
C GLN A 115 -16.91 -18.37 -9.10
N ALA A 116 -16.13 -18.80 -8.11
CA ALA A 116 -16.06 -20.19 -7.69
C ALA A 116 -17.14 -20.57 -6.65
N GLU A 117 -18.05 -19.64 -6.31
CA GLU A 117 -19.10 -19.82 -5.30
C GLU A 117 -18.56 -20.38 -3.97
N ARG A 118 -17.36 -19.93 -3.56
CA ARG A 118 -16.67 -20.38 -2.34
C ARG A 118 -15.96 -19.20 -1.65
N SER A 119 -15.57 -19.38 -0.40
CA SER A 119 -14.76 -18.42 0.35
C SER A 119 -13.48 -19.10 0.87
N PRO A 120 -12.36 -18.36 1.02
CA PRO A 120 -11.20 -18.89 1.71
C PRO A 120 -11.48 -18.96 3.22
N GLU A 121 -11.07 -20.04 3.87
CA GLU A 121 -11.07 -20.14 5.34
C GLU A 121 -9.75 -19.65 5.93
N SER A 122 -8.67 -19.72 5.14
CA SER A 122 -7.30 -19.42 5.56
C SER A 122 -6.58 -18.56 4.52
N ILE A 123 -6.07 -17.41 4.96
CA ILE A 123 -5.38 -16.43 4.10
C ILE A 123 -3.99 -16.15 4.65
N LEU A 124 -2.97 -16.20 3.80
CA LEU A 124 -1.61 -15.75 4.11
C LEU A 124 -1.25 -14.56 3.22
N ASP A 125 -0.68 -13.51 3.80
CA ASP A 125 -0.12 -12.40 3.05
C ASP A 125 1.37 -12.27 3.36
N MET A 126 2.19 -12.39 2.31
CA MET A 126 3.65 -12.36 2.39
C MET A 126 4.17 -10.97 2.03
N GLY A 127 4.77 -10.27 3.00
CA GLY A 127 5.16 -8.86 2.87
C GLY A 127 3.98 -7.93 3.16
N VAL A 128 3.42 -8.00 4.38
CA VAL A 128 2.17 -7.31 4.71
C VAL A 128 2.26 -5.78 4.68
N GLY A 129 3.43 -5.18 4.88
CA GLY A 129 3.57 -3.73 4.95
C GLY A 129 2.65 -3.14 6.02
N SER A 130 1.77 -2.21 5.62
CA SER A 130 0.76 -1.60 6.53
C SER A 130 -0.43 -2.52 6.83
N GLY A 131 -0.47 -3.72 6.27
CA GLY A 131 -1.58 -4.67 6.33
C GLY A 131 -2.67 -4.42 5.28
N ALA A 132 -2.42 -3.60 4.26
CA ALA A 132 -3.47 -3.13 3.33
C ALA A 132 -4.24 -4.28 2.65
N ILE A 133 -3.53 -5.25 2.08
CA ILE A 133 -4.11 -6.37 1.34
C ILE A 133 -4.84 -7.31 2.31
N ILE A 134 -4.13 -7.88 3.29
CA ILE A 134 -4.70 -8.87 4.20
C ILE A 134 -5.87 -8.33 5.01
N LEU A 135 -5.82 -7.08 5.49
CA LEU A 135 -6.91 -6.51 6.28
C LEU A 135 -8.15 -6.27 5.43
N ALA A 136 -7.99 -5.84 4.16
CA ALA A 136 -9.11 -5.70 3.24
C ALA A 136 -9.75 -7.04 2.89
N LEU A 137 -8.95 -8.09 2.66
CA LEU A 137 -9.45 -9.44 2.41
C LEU A 137 -10.16 -10.01 3.65
N MET A 138 -9.62 -9.78 4.84
CA MET A 138 -10.19 -10.26 6.09
C MET A 138 -11.48 -9.54 6.47
N ASP A 139 -11.60 -8.25 6.13
CA ASP A 139 -12.86 -7.52 6.24
C ASP A 139 -13.93 -8.08 5.30
N HIS A 140 -13.57 -8.39 4.05
CA HIS A 140 -14.48 -9.00 3.08
C HIS A 140 -14.89 -10.44 3.45
N PHE A 141 -13.93 -11.27 3.84
CA PHE A 141 -14.14 -12.67 4.23
C PHE A 141 -14.26 -12.79 5.76
N SER A 142 -15.47 -12.56 6.29
CA SER A 142 -15.74 -12.47 7.74
C SER A 142 -15.38 -13.72 8.54
N GLU A 143 -15.44 -14.90 7.91
CA GLU A 143 -15.16 -16.20 8.55
C GLU A 143 -13.70 -16.64 8.40
N ALA A 144 -12.91 -15.97 7.55
CA ALA A 144 -11.53 -16.34 7.31
C ALA A 144 -10.65 -16.08 8.55
N ARG A 145 -9.53 -16.80 8.62
CA ARG A 145 -8.40 -16.51 9.52
C ARG A 145 -7.20 -16.08 8.70
N GLY A 146 -6.53 -15.03 9.14
CA GLY A 146 -5.42 -14.44 8.42
C GLY A 146 -4.09 -14.65 9.13
N VAL A 147 -3.07 -14.86 8.32
CA VAL A 147 -1.67 -14.80 8.73
C VAL A 147 -0.99 -13.72 7.91
N GLY A 148 -0.42 -12.75 8.60
CA GLY A 148 0.39 -11.71 7.98
C GLY A 148 1.85 -11.91 8.33
N VAL A 149 2.73 -11.88 7.34
CA VAL A 149 4.18 -11.98 7.55
C VAL A 149 4.92 -10.84 6.87
N ASP A 150 5.98 -10.36 7.52
CA ASP A 150 6.89 -9.36 6.96
C ASP A 150 8.28 -9.57 7.55
N ILE A 151 9.31 -9.20 6.80
CA ILE A 151 10.68 -9.19 7.31
C ILE A 151 10.93 -7.95 8.19
N SER A 152 10.12 -6.89 8.04
CA SER A 152 10.23 -5.66 8.80
C SER A 152 9.38 -5.69 10.08
N PRO A 153 10.01 -5.58 11.28
CA PRO A 153 9.27 -5.43 12.53
C PRO A 153 8.38 -4.18 12.56
N ASP A 154 8.81 -3.10 11.90
CA ASP A 154 8.07 -1.84 11.81
C ASP A 154 6.80 -1.99 10.97
N ALA A 155 6.87 -2.72 9.86
CA ALA A 155 5.71 -3.09 9.04
C ALA A 155 4.71 -3.90 9.88
N LEU A 156 5.16 -4.95 10.57
CA LEU A 156 4.28 -5.74 11.42
C LEU A 156 3.65 -4.94 12.57
N ALA A 157 4.38 -3.99 13.15
CA ALA A 157 3.82 -3.08 14.15
C ALA A 157 2.72 -2.19 13.55
N CYS A 158 2.95 -1.65 12.34
CA CYS A 158 1.97 -0.85 11.62
C CYS A 158 0.71 -1.67 11.27
N ALA A 159 0.88 -2.86 10.68
CA ALA A 159 -0.21 -3.77 10.34
C ALA A 159 -1.03 -4.18 11.56
N ARG A 160 -0.39 -4.47 12.71
CA ARG A 160 -1.08 -4.78 13.97
C ARG A 160 -1.95 -3.62 14.45
N VAL A 161 -1.46 -2.39 14.41
CA VAL A 161 -2.23 -1.20 14.81
C VAL A 161 -3.44 -1.01 13.88
N ASN A 162 -3.26 -1.21 12.58
CA ASN A 162 -4.38 -1.15 11.64
C ASN A 162 -5.40 -2.26 11.87
N GLY A 163 -4.96 -3.51 12.08
CA GLY A 163 -5.84 -4.62 12.42
C GLY A 163 -6.62 -4.39 13.72
N GLU A 164 -6.02 -3.70 14.70
CA GLU A 164 -6.68 -3.30 15.94
C GLU A 164 -7.76 -2.24 15.71
N ARG A 165 -7.43 -1.18 14.94
CA ARG A 165 -8.37 -0.11 14.58
C ARG A 165 -9.59 -0.62 13.81
N LEU A 166 -9.40 -1.67 13.01
CA LEU A 166 -10.45 -2.32 12.24
C LEU A 166 -11.17 -3.46 12.99
N GLY A 167 -10.75 -3.79 14.22
CA GLY A 167 -11.33 -4.87 15.00
C GLY A 167 -11.05 -6.29 14.45
N LEU A 168 -10.03 -6.44 13.62
CA LEU A 168 -9.67 -7.68 12.92
C LEU A 168 -8.61 -8.52 13.67
N ASN A 169 -7.91 -7.95 14.66
CA ASN A 169 -6.83 -8.64 15.37
C ASN A 169 -7.23 -9.99 16.00
N GLY A 170 -8.49 -10.19 16.37
CA GLY A 170 -8.98 -11.47 16.90
C GLY A 170 -8.92 -12.65 15.91
N ARG A 171 -8.79 -12.38 14.60
CA ARG A 171 -8.70 -13.38 13.54
C ARG A 171 -7.34 -13.38 12.82
N MET A 172 -6.38 -12.59 13.31
CA MET A 172 -5.07 -12.40 12.70
C MET A 172 -3.94 -12.98 13.54
N ARG A 173 -2.92 -13.54 12.88
CA ARG A 173 -1.60 -13.80 13.46
C ARG A 173 -0.53 -13.09 12.63
N TRP A 174 0.54 -12.68 13.30
CA TRP A 174 1.58 -11.84 12.72
C TRP A 174 2.97 -12.40 13.02
N PHE A 175 3.77 -12.68 12.00
CA PHE A 175 5.11 -13.25 12.15
C PHE A 175 6.18 -12.41 11.45
N GLU A 176 7.32 -12.26 12.11
CA GLU A 176 8.54 -11.81 11.43
C GLU A 176 9.09 -12.97 10.59
N SER A 177 9.19 -12.77 9.28
CA SER A 177 9.54 -13.84 8.35
C SER A 177 10.01 -13.26 7.02
N ASP A 178 11.02 -13.90 6.44
CA ASP A 178 11.33 -13.74 5.02
C ASP A 178 10.30 -14.54 4.20
N TYR A 179 9.31 -13.83 3.66
CA TYR A 179 8.10 -14.42 3.05
C TYR A 179 7.50 -15.52 3.95
N GLY A 180 7.28 -16.72 3.43
CA GLY A 180 6.72 -17.86 4.15
C GLY A 180 7.73 -18.66 5.00
N ALA A 181 8.99 -18.26 5.13
CA ALA A 181 10.03 -19.10 5.77
C ALA A 181 9.73 -19.48 7.23
N ALA A 182 9.26 -18.54 8.04
CA ALA A 182 8.96 -18.74 9.46
C ALA A 182 7.51 -19.18 9.74
N VAL A 183 6.67 -19.29 8.71
CA VAL A 183 5.31 -19.83 8.87
C VAL A 183 5.41 -21.31 9.30
N PRO A 184 4.67 -21.77 10.33
CA PRO A 184 4.78 -23.14 10.83
C PRO A 184 4.68 -24.20 9.73
N ALA A 185 5.50 -25.25 9.83
CA ALA A 185 5.49 -26.35 8.87
C ALA A 185 4.13 -27.07 8.91
N GLY A 186 3.61 -27.42 7.72
CA GLY A 186 2.31 -28.08 7.56
C GLY A 186 1.11 -27.14 7.61
N GLU A 187 1.31 -25.86 7.94
CA GLU A 187 0.26 -24.85 7.81
C GLU A 187 0.05 -24.49 6.33
N ARG A 188 -1.21 -24.54 5.89
CA ARG A 188 -1.62 -24.34 4.50
C ARG A 188 -2.78 -23.36 4.40
N PHE A 189 -2.90 -22.72 3.24
CA PHE A 189 -3.81 -21.60 3.00
C PHE A 189 -4.63 -21.80 1.73
N ASP A 190 -5.86 -21.30 1.75
CA ASP A 190 -6.75 -21.27 0.59
C ASP A 190 -6.42 -20.09 -0.33
N LEU A 191 -5.85 -19.02 0.24
CA LEU A 191 -5.39 -17.84 -0.46
C LEU A 191 -4.02 -17.41 0.08
N ILE A 192 -3.06 -17.23 -0.82
CA ILE A 192 -1.78 -16.58 -0.54
C ILE A 192 -1.68 -15.32 -1.41
N THR A 193 -1.44 -14.17 -0.79
CA THR A 193 -1.20 -12.89 -1.46
C THR A 193 0.18 -12.36 -1.22
N SER A 194 0.65 -11.48 -2.12
CA SER A 194 1.83 -10.66 -1.89
C SER A 194 1.83 -9.46 -2.83
N ASN A 195 2.22 -8.29 -2.32
CA ASN A 195 2.77 -7.21 -3.14
C ASN A 195 4.26 -7.11 -2.80
N PRO A 196 5.11 -7.94 -3.42
CA PRO A 196 6.53 -7.98 -3.11
C PRO A 196 7.27 -6.79 -3.77
N PRO A 197 8.51 -6.49 -3.34
CA PRO A 197 9.35 -5.55 -4.07
C PRO A 197 9.66 -6.07 -5.48
N TYR A 198 9.41 -5.23 -6.50
CA TYR A 198 9.52 -5.61 -7.91
C TYR A 198 10.31 -4.64 -8.78
N ILE A 199 10.87 -3.58 -8.19
CA ILE A 199 11.57 -2.54 -8.95
C ILE A 199 12.99 -3.01 -9.22
N SER A 200 13.41 -2.97 -10.48
CA SER A 200 14.77 -3.34 -10.85
C SER A 200 15.78 -2.34 -10.27
N LYS A 201 17.02 -2.78 -10.04
CA LYS A 201 18.10 -1.87 -9.58
C LYS A 201 18.35 -0.69 -10.50
N ALA A 202 18.13 -0.85 -11.80
CA ALA A 202 18.28 0.24 -12.76
C ALA A 202 17.21 1.32 -12.51
N ASP A 203 15.96 0.90 -12.28
CA ASP A 203 14.82 1.81 -12.12
C ASP A 203 14.76 2.43 -10.72
N LEU A 204 15.32 1.79 -9.70
CA LEU A 204 15.39 2.35 -8.33
C LEU A 204 16.03 3.74 -8.28
N ALA A 205 17.02 4.00 -9.12
CA ALA A 205 17.71 5.30 -9.18
C ALA A 205 16.83 6.40 -9.79
N GLU A 206 15.90 6.01 -10.68
CA GLU A 206 15.01 6.90 -11.42
C GLU A 206 13.70 7.19 -10.66
N LEU A 207 13.48 6.55 -9.51
CA LEU A 207 12.31 6.81 -8.68
C LEU A 207 12.22 8.27 -8.25
N GLU A 208 10.98 8.74 -8.18
CA GLU A 208 10.63 10.06 -7.66
C GLU A 208 11.26 10.27 -6.27
N PRO A 209 11.80 11.46 -5.97
CA PRO A 209 12.52 11.71 -4.72
C PRO A 209 11.72 11.40 -3.44
N ASP A 210 10.40 11.59 -3.46
CA ASP A 210 9.53 11.26 -2.33
C ASP A 210 9.29 9.76 -2.14
N VAL A 211 9.54 8.94 -3.15
CA VAL A 211 9.60 7.48 -2.99
C VAL A 211 11.03 7.07 -2.62
N ARG A 212 12.01 7.45 -3.45
CA ARG A 212 13.41 7.02 -3.33
C ARG A 212 14.05 7.38 -1.99
N ASP A 213 13.79 8.60 -1.51
CA ASP A 213 14.50 9.14 -0.34
C ASP A 213 13.75 8.87 0.98
N TRP A 214 12.49 8.41 0.92
CA TRP A 214 11.62 8.28 2.11
C TRP A 214 10.99 6.90 2.33
N GLU A 215 10.64 6.17 1.27
CA GLU A 215 10.06 4.84 1.42
C GLU A 215 11.16 3.78 1.60
N PRO A 216 10.89 2.69 2.35
CA PRO A 216 11.92 1.70 2.64
C PRO A 216 12.39 0.99 1.36
N THR A 217 13.68 1.05 1.06
CA THR A 217 14.28 0.35 -0.09
C THR A 217 13.96 -1.14 -0.10
N LEU A 218 13.85 -1.76 1.08
CA LEU A 218 13.48 -3.17 1.24
C LEU A 218 12.10 -3.52 0.66
N ALA A 219 11.17 -2.55 0.61
CA ALA A 219 9.84 -2.74 0.02
C ALA A 219 9.78 -2.36 -1.48
N LEU A 220 10.91 -1.94 -2.06
CA LEU A 220 10.99 -1.47 -3.45
C LEU A 220 11.93 -2.36 -4.29
N ASP A 221 13.12 -2.69 -3.75
CA ASP A 221 14.21 -3.37 -4.47
C ASP A 221 13.88 -4.84 -4.78
N GLY A 222 13.52 -5.09 -6.03
CA GLY A 222 13.28 -6.43 -6.58
C GLY A 222 14.54 -7.10 -7.14
N GLY A 223 15.72 -6.52 -6.94
CA GLY A 223 16.99 -7.06 -7.41
C GLY A 223 17.38 -6.60 -8.82
N GLU A 224 18.30 -7.33 -9.46
CA GLU A 224 18.88 -6.93 -10.76
C GLU A 224 17.82 -6.74 -11.86
N ASP A 225 16.84 -7.63 -11.92
CA ASP A 225 15.76 -7.62 -12.93
C ASP A 225 14.37 -7.41 -12.32
N GLY A 226 14.30 -7.06 -11.03
CA GLY A 226 13.02 -6.84 -10.33
C GLY A 226 12.29 -8.14 -9.96
N LEU A 227 12.89 -9.33 -10.15
CA LEU A 227 12.19 -10.60 -9.98
C LEU A 227 12.64 -11.46 -8.79
N ASP A 228 13.57 -10.98 -7.95
CA ASP A 228 14.17 -11.78 -6.87
C ASP A 228 13.13 -12.26 -5.85
N ALA A 229 12.16 -11.41 -5.51
CA ALA A 229 11.08 -11.79 -4.61
C ALA A 229 10.26 -12.98 -5.13
N TYR A 230 9.87 -12.96 -6.40
CA TYR A 230 9.07 -14.03 -7.01
C TYR A 230 9.80 -15.37 -7.01
N ARG A 231 11.13 -15.35 -7.22
CA ARG A 231 11.98 -16.55 -7.16
C ARG A 231 11.97 -17.21 -5.78
N VAL A 232 11.79 -16.42 -4.72
CA VAL A 232 11.74 -16.91 -3.33
C VAL A 232 10.33 -17.28 -2.92
N LEU A 233 9.35 -16.41 -3.16
CA LEU A 233 8.00 -16.56 -2.62
C LEU A 233 7.19 -17.65 -3.35
N ILE A 234 7.34 -17.83 -4.67
CA ILE A 234 6.50 -18.76 -5.44
C ILE A 234 6.70 -20.21 -4.97
N PRO A 235 7.93 -20.73 -4.83
CA PRO A 235 8.14 -22.07 -4.28
C PRO A 235 7.55 -22.24 -2.87
N GLN A 236 7.76 -21.24 -2.00
CA GLN A 236 7.23 -21.27 -0.64
C GLN A 236 5.69 -21.24 -0.62
N ALA A 237 5.06 -20.50 -1.53
CA ALA A 237 3.62 -20.46 -1.69
C ALA A 237 3.09 -21.82 -2.13
N VAL A 238 3.70 -22.45 -3.15
CA VAL A 238 3.30 -23.79 -3.64
C VAL A 238 3.32 -24.83 -2.52
N GLU A 239 4.34 -24.82 -1.66
CA GLU A 239 4.43 -25.74 -0.52
C GLU A 239 3.33 -25.54 0.53
N ARG A 240 2.70 -24.35 0.54
CA ARG A 240 1.75 -23.88 1.56
C ARG A 240 0.34 -23.67 1.03
N LEU A 241 0.07 -23.91 -0.24
CA LEU A 241 -1.31 -23.90 -0.74
C LEU A 241 -2.04 -25.17 -0.32
N ASN A 242 -3.32 -25.01 0.02
CA ASN A 242 -4.28 -26.11 0.02
C ASN A 242 -4.55 -26.57 -1.43
N SER A 243 -5.17 -27.73 -1.58
CA SER A 243 -5.70 -28.16 -2.88
C SER A 243 -6.66 -27.10 -3.43
N ALA A 244 -6.48 -26.67 -4.69
CA ALA A 244 -7.22 -25.55 -5.30
C ALA A 244 -7.05 -24.19 -4.57
N GLY A 245 -6.01 -24.06 -3.74
CA GLY A 245 -5.61 -22.79 -3.16
C GLY A 245 -5.12 -21.83 -4.25
N LEU A 246 -5.35 -20.53 -4.05
CA LEU A 246 -4.97 -19.45 -4.97
C LEU A 246 -3.70 -18.76 -4.49
N LEU A 247 -2.71 -18.59 -5.37
CA LEU A 247 -1.65 -17.59 -5.23
C LEU A 247 -2.00 -16.39 -6.12
N ALA A 248 -1.94 -15.19 -5.56
CA ALA A 248 -2.13 -13.94 -6.29
C ALA A 248 -1.06 -12.94 -5.88
N VAL A 249 -0.31 -12.39 -6.85
CA VAL A 249 0.77 -11.43 -6.57
C VAL A 249 0.62 -10.18 -7.42
N GLU A 250 0.95 -9.02 -6.85
CA GLU A 250 1.17 -7.80 -7.62
C GLU A 250 2.51 -7.87 -8.37
N ILE A 251 2.56 -7.26 -9.55
CA ILE A 251 3.73 -7.18 -10.41
C ILE A 251 3.96 -5.78 -10.97
N GLY A 252 5.19 -5.52 -11.43
CA GLY A 252 5.49 -4.43 -12.35
C GLY A 252 4.78 -4.62 -13.69
N TYR A 253 4.51 -3.50 -14.38
CA TYR A 253 3.66 -3.48 -15.59
C TYR A 253 4.19 -4.28 -16.79
N ASP A 254 5.49 -4.59 -16.77
CA ASP A 254 6.24 -5.30 -17.80
C ASP A 254 6.64 -6.72 -17.39
N GLN A 255 6.28 -7.15 -16.17
CA GLN A 255 6.72 -8.43 -15.58
C GLN A 255 5.71 -9.58 -15.77
N GLY A 256 4.58 -9.31 -16.44
CA GLY A 256 3.47 -10.27 -16.64
C GLY A 256 3.92 -11.61 -17.20
N GLU A 257 4.66 -11.60 -18.30
CA GLU A 257 5.14 -12.82 -18.97
C GLU A 257 6.14 -13.61 -18.09
N ALA A 258 7.07 -12.90 -17.43
CA ALA A 258 8.09 -13.51 -16.60
C ALA A 258 7.47 -14.23 -15.39
N VAL A 259 6.63 -13.53 -14.62
CA VAL A 259 5.98 -14.10 -13.42
C VAL A 259 4.98 -15.19 -13.80
N PHE A 260 4.28 -15.04 -14.94
CA PHE A 260 3.46 -16.11 -15.51
C PHE A 260 4.27 -17.39 -15.74
N GLY A 261 5.44 -17.26 -16.39
CA GLY A 261 6.34 -18.38 -16.64
C GLY A 261 6.85 -19.03 -15.36
N MET A 262 7.16 -18.24 -14.32
CA MET A 262 7.57 -18.75 -13.02
C MET A 262 6.46 -19.55 -12.33
N MET A 263 5.22 -19.04 -12.32
CA MET A 263 4.09 -19.77 -11.73
C MET A 263 3.80 -21.08 -12.49
N GLN A 264 3.83 -21.07 -13.82
CA GLN A 264 3.68 -22.30 -14.61
C GLN A 264 4.81 -23.31 -14.33
N GLY A 265 6.06 -22.84 -14.28
CA GLY A 265 7.24 -23.67 -14.00
C GLY A 265 7.21 -24.28 -12.60
N ALA A 266 6.60 -23.59 -11.64
CA ALA A 266 6.37 -24.09 -10.28
C ALA A 266 5.21 -25.09 -10.18
N GLY A 267 4.52 -25.39 -11.28
CA GLY A 267 3.47 -26.39 -11.35
C GLY A 267 2.05 -25.85 -11.15
N LEU A 268 1.90 -24.55 -10.85
CA LEU A 268 0.60 -23.91 -10.69
C LEU A 268 -0.18 -23.92 -12.02
N LYS A 269 -1.51 -23.98 -11.91
CA LYS A 269 -2.47 -24.12 -13.00
C LYS A 269 -3.31 -22.86 -13.16
N GLY A 270 -3.90 -22.73 -14.35
CA GLY A 270 -4.79 -21.62 -14.70
C GLY A 270 -4.15 -20.25 -14.44
N VAL A 271 -2.86 -20.11 -14.76
CA VAL A 271 -2.12 -18.85 -14.61
C VAL A 271 -2.77 -17.80 -15.51
N ARG A 272 -3.06 -16.62 -14.96
CA ARG A 272 -3.62 -15.48 -15.69
C ARG A 272 -2.98 -14.20 -15.20
N VAL A 273 -2.76 -13.30 -16.16
CA VAL A 273 -2.32 -11.92 -15.91
C VAL A 273 -3.55 -11.02 -16.01
N ILE A 274 -3.77 -10.21 -14.99
CA ILE A 274 -4.88 -9.26 -14.88
C ILE A 274 -4.30 -7.87 -14.96
N LYS A 275 -4.99 -7.02 -15.73
CA LYS A 275 -4.62 -5.64 -15.97
C LYS A 275 -5.30 -4.69 -14.99
N ASP A 276 -4.66 -3.57 -14.69
CA ASP A 276 -5.27 -2.44 -13.99
C ASP A 276 -6.16 -1.62 -14.94
N TYR A 277 -6.82 -0.58 -14.40
CA TYR A 277 -7.70 0.30 -15.19
C TYR A 277 -6.97 1.10 -16.29
N SER A 278 -5.64 1.14 -16.28
CA SER A 278 -4.81 1.75 -17.31
C SER A 278 -4.31 0.74 -18.35
N GLU A 279 -4.85 -0.48 -18.34
CA GLU A 279 -4.50 -1.58 -19.25
C GLU A 279 -3.07 -2.12 -19.11
N HIS A 280 -2.40 -1.80 -18.00
CA HIS A 280 -1.09 -2.33 -17.63
C HIS A 280 -1.24 -3.64 -16.86
N ASP A 281 -0.35 -4.61 -17.11
CA ASP A 281 -0.32 -5.84 -16.31
C ASP A 281 -0.08 -5.47 -14.84
N ARG A 282 -0.83 -6.07 -13.91
CA ARG A 282 -0.74 -5.69 -12.50
C ARG A 282 -0.77 -6.85 -11.55
N VAL A 283 -1.54 -7.89 -11.86
CA VAL A 283 -1.72 -9.04 -10.97
C VAL A 283 -1.50 -10.32 -11.76
N VAL A 284 -0.70 -11.23 -11.21
CA VAL A 284 -0.62 -12.60 -11.72
C VAL A 284 -1.23 -13.53 -10.68
N MET A 285 -2.18 -14.37 -11.10
CA MET A 285 -2.81 -15.34 -10.22
C MET A 285 -2.81 -16.73 -10.83
N ALA A 286 -2.65 -17.74 -9.98
CA ALA A 286 -2.69 -19.15 -10.35
C ALA A 286 -3.11 -19.99 -9.15
N PHE A 287 -3.66 -21.18 -9.41
CA PHE A 287 -4.07 -22.11 -8.35
C PHE A 287 -3.28 -23.41 -8.42
N LEU A 288 -3.21 -24.13 -7.29
CA LEU A 288 -2.57 -25.44 -7.22
C LEU A 288 -3.42 -26.53 -7.89
#